data_AF-A0A2D4NC33-F1
#
_entry.id   AF-A0A2D4NC33-F1
#
_cell.length_a   1.000
_cell.length_b   1.000
_cell.length_c   1.000
_cell.angle_alpha   90.00
_cell.angle_beta   90.00
_cell.angle_gamma   90.00
#
_symmetry.space_group_name_H-M   'P 1'
#
loop_
_entity.id
_entity.type
_entity.pdbx_description
1 polymer ?
#
loop_
_entity_poly.entity_id
_entity_poly.type
_entity_poly.pdbx_seq_one_letter_code
_entity_poly.pdbx_strand_id
1 'polypeptide(L)'
;MLDFLAENNLCGQAILRIVSCGNAIIAELLRLSEFVPPVFRLKDKADQQKYGDIIFDFSYFKGPELCEEKLEAKPELQDLDDEFRENNIEILTRFYLAFQSVHKYIV
;
A
#
# COMPACT_ATOMS: atom_id res chain seq x y z
N MET A 1 -1.76 11.89 -38.21
CA MET A 1 -1.82 11.85 -36.73
C MET A 1 -3.25 11.55 -36.24
N LEU A 2 -4.29 12.15 -36.82
CA LEU A 2 -5.70 11.81 -36.54
C LEU A 2 -6.06 10.32 -36.73
N ASP A 3 -5.50 9.65 -37.75
CA ASP A 3 -5.72 8.20 -37.96
C ASP A 3 -5.13 7.29 -36.89
N PHE A 4 -4.11 7.75 -36.16
CA PHE A 4 -3.49 6.90 -35.13
C PHE A 4 -4.41 6.76 -33.91
N LEU A 5 -5.07 7.85 -33.49
CA LEU A 5 -5.98 7.84 -32.35
C LEU A 5 -7.45 7.63 -32.75
N ALA A 6 -7.71 7.26 -34.01
CA ALA A 6 -9.06 6.95 -34.46
C ALA A 6 -9.64 5.76 -33.68
N GLU A 7 -10.95 5.76 -33.44
CA GLU A 7 -11.62 4.70 -32.64
C GLU A 7 -11.51 3.32 -33.29
N ASN A 8 -11.45 3.27 -34.63
CA ASN A 8 -11.26 2.04 -35.40
C ASN A 8 -9.80 1.56 -35.44
N ASN A 9 -8.85 2.36 -34.93
CA ASN A 9 -7.45 1.97 -34.84
C ASN A 9 -7.17 1.27 -33.51
N LEU A 10 -7.38 -0.04 -33.48
CA LEU A 10 -7.21 -0.88 -32.29
C LEU A 10 -5.82 -0.72 -31.64
N CYS A 11 -4.76 -0.61 -32.44
CA CYS A 11 -3.39 -0.46 -31.96
C CYS A 11 -3.20 0.89 -31.25
N GLY A 12 -3.68 1.97 -31.86
CA GLY A 12 -3.60 3.30 -31.27
C GLY A 12 -4.42 3.45 -29.99
N GLN A 13 -5.63 2.88 -29.95
CA GLN A 13 -6.46 2.83 -28.73
C GLN A 13 -5.81 2.01 -27.61
N ALA A 14 -5.19 0.87 -27.95
CA ALA A 14 -4.46 0.05 -26.99
C ALA A 14 -3.28 0.82 -26.37
N ILE A 15 -2.46 1.47 -27.20
CA ILE A 15 -1.33 2.28 -26.74
C ILE A 15 -1.82 3.45 -25.87
N LEU A 16 -2.87 4.16 -26.30
CA LEU A 16 -3.44 5.27 -25.53
C LEU A 16 -3.90 4.81 -24.15
N ARG A 17 -4.58 3.66 -24.07
CA ARG A 17 -5.02 3.07 -22.80
C ARG A 17 -3.85 2.69 -21.90
N ILE A 18 -2.83 2.02 -22.46
CA ILE A 18 -1.62 1.61 -21.72
C ILE A 18 -0.89 2.85 -21.17
N VAL A 19 -0.71 3.89 -21.97
CA VAL A 19 -0.05 5.13 -21.53
C VAL A 19 -0.89 5.85 -20.47
N SER A 20 -2.20 5.96 -20.68
CA SER A 20 -3.12 6.59 -19.72
C SER A 20 -3.11 5.86 -18.37
N CYS A 21 -3.22 4.53 -18.38
CA CYS A 21 -3.17 3.71 -17.17
C CYS A 21 -1.82 3.82 -16.45
N GLY A 22 -0.71 3.78 -17.20
CA GLY A 22 0.64 3.93 -16.64
C GLY A 22 0.83 5.29 -15.96
N ASN A 23 0.38 6.38 -16.59
CA ASN A 23 0.44 7.72 -16.00
C ASN A 23 -0.40 7.83 -14.73
N ALA A 24 -1.59 7.23 -14.70
CA ALA A 24 -2.44 7.23 -13.51
C ALA A 24 -1.78 6.48 -12.33
N ILE A 25 -1.15 5.33 -12.60
CA ILE A 25 -0.41 4.55 -11.60
C ILE A 25 0.76 5.36 -11.04
N ILE A 26 1.58 5.96 -11.91
CA ILE A 26 2.73 6.78 -11.49
C ILE A 26 2.26 7.97 -10.64
N ALA A 27 1.19 8.65 -11.07
CA ALA A 27 0.64 9.78 -10.32
C ALA A 27 0.16 9.36 -8.91
N GLU A 28 -0.50 8.21 -8.78
CA GLU A 28 -0.94 7.74 -7.46
C GLU A 28 0.23 7.29 -6.59
N LEU A 29 1.24 6.61 -7.15
CA LEU A 29 2.46 6.24 -6.41
C LEU A 29 3.19 7.47 -5.87
N LEU A 30 3.34 8.51 -6.70
CA LEU A 30 3.96 9.78 -6.29
C LEU A 30 3.17 10.43 -5.14
N ARG A 31 1.85 10.56 -5.28
CA ARG A 31 1.00 11.08 -4.19
C ARG A 31 1.17 10.26 -2.91
N LEU A 32 1.03 8.94 -2.99
CA LEU A 32 1.11 8.08 -1.81
C LEU A 32 2.50 8.16 -1.15
N SER A 33 3.58 8.30 -1.92
CA SER A 33 4.93 8.47 -1.37
C SER A 33 5.08 9.74 -0.52
N GLU A 34 4.32 10.79 -0.84
CA GLU A 34 4.29 12.04 -0.06
C GLU A 34 3.40 11.92 1.20
N PHE A 35 2.41 11.02 1.16
CA PHE A 35 1.38 10.86 2.21
C PHE A 35 1.57 9.62 3.11
N VAL A 36 2.80 9.09 3.24
CA VAL A 36 3.09 8.00 4.19
C VAL A 36 2.90 8.51 5.63
N PRO A 37 1.93 7.97 6.41
CA PRO A 37 1.64 8.48 7.74
C PRO A 37 2.86 8.33 8.68
N PRO A 38 3.14 9.33 9.55
CA PRO A 38 4.33 9.32 10.40
C PRO A 38 4.43 8.10 11.32
N VAL A 39 3.30 7.59 11.81
CA VAL A 39 3.22 6.44 12.72
C VAL A 39 3.84 5.16 12.14
N PHE A 40 3.82 4.99 10.81
CA PHE A 40 4.48 3.87 10.13
C PHE A 40 6.00 4.04 9.98
N ARG A 41 6.52 5.26 10.19
CA ARG A 41 7.96 5.53 10.09
C ARG A 41 8.70 5.27 11.39
N LEU A 42 7.98 5.17 12.52
CA LEU A 42 8.53 4.90 13.85
C LEU A 42 9.78 5.76 14.16
N LYS A 43 9.74 7.06 13.83
CA LYS A 43 10.91 7.95 13.96
C LYS A 43 11.21 8.32 15.40
N ASP A 44 10.18 8.53 16.20
CA ASP A 44 10.29 8.97 17.58
C ASP A 44 10.26 7.78 18.53
N LYS A 45 10.98 7.89 19.66
CA LYS A 45 11.02 6.84 20.69
C LYS A 45 9.64 6.49 21.25
N ALA A 46 8.74 7.47 21.30
CA ALA A 46 7.37 7.26 21.76
C ALA A 46 6.60 6.32 20.83
N ASP A 47 6.67 6.56 19.51
CA ASP A 47 6.01 5.70 18.50
C ASP A 47 6.63 4.31 18.48
N GLN A 48 7.96 4.20 18.59
CA GLN A 48 8.65 2.91 18.70
C GLN A 48 8.20 2.12 19.91
N GLN A 49 8.09 2.77 21.07
CA GLN A 49 7.66 2.11 22.31
C GLN A 49 6.19 1.72 22.28
N LYS A 50 5.33 2.51 21.63
CA LYS A 50 3.89 2.25 21.54
C LYS A 50 3.57 1.21 20.47
N TYR A 51 4.05 1.39 19.25
CA TYR A 51 3.62 0.64 18.08
C TYR A 51 4.63 -0.40 17.59
N GLY A 52 5.85 -0.44 18.15
CA GLY A 52 6.92 -1.33 17.69
C GLY A 52 6.62 -2.83 17.84
N ASP A 53 5.71 -3.19 18.74
CA ASP A 53 5.28 -4.59 18.93
C ASP A 53 4.17 -5.02 17.95
N ILE A 54 3.50 -4.08 17.26
CA ILE A 54 2.41 -4.36 16.30
C ILE A 54 2.79 -4.04 14.84
N ILE A 55 3.75 -3.13 14.62
CA ILE A 55 4.24 -2.78 13.28
C ILE A 55 5.50 -3.60 12.98
N PHE A 56 5.36 -4.58 12.10
CA PHE A 56 6.46 -5.43 11.68
C PHE A 56 7.12 -4.93 10.39
N ASP A 57 8.41 -5.21 10.24
CA ASP A 57 9.12 -5.08 8.96
C ASP A 57 8.95 -6.35 8.11
N PHE A 58 9.71 -6.46 7.02
CA PHE A 58 9.66 -7.64 6.15
C PHE A 58 10.16 -8.94 6.80
N SER A 59 10.70 -8.90 8.03
CA SER A 59 11.01 -10.12 8.78
C SER A 59 9.76 -10.90 9.18
N TYR A 60 8.58 -10.25 9.23
CA TYR A 60 7.28 -10.91 9.44
C TYR A 60 7.09 -12.11 8.51
N PHE A 61 7.43 -11.96 7.23
CA PHE A 61 7.26 -13.02 6.23
C PHE A 61 8.16 -14.25 6.45
N LYS A 62 9.13 -14.18 7.36
CA LYS A 62 10.01 -15.31 7.69
C LYS A 62 9.45 -16.20 8.81
N GLY A 63 8.47 -15.72 9.56
CA GLY A 63 7.89 -16.43 10.70
C GLY A 63 6.67 -15.69 11.24
N PRO A 64 5.57 -15.64 10.46
CA PRO A 64 4.36 -14.93 10.85
C PRO A 64 3.76 -15.49 12.15
N GLU A 65 3.87 -16.80 12.36
CA GLU A 65 3.30 -17.47 13.54
C GLU A 65 3.92 -16.93 14.84
N LEU A 66 5.23 -16.63 14.85
CA LEU A 66 5.90 -16.08 16.03
C LEU A 66 5.49 -14.64 16.34
N CYS A 67 5.08 -13.88 15.31
CA CYS A 67 4.56 -12.53 15.48
C CYS A 67 3.13 -12.58 16.00
N GLU A 68 2.29 -13.44 15.41
CA GLU A 68 0.90 -13.66 15.80
C GLU A 68 0.80 -14.19 17.25
N GLU A 69 1.59 -15.20 17.62
CA GLU A 69 1.63 -15.73 19.01
C GLU A 69 1.97 -14.66 20.04
N LYS A 70 2.87 -13.73 19.71
CA LYS A 70 3.25 -12.63 20.61
C LYS A 70 2.12 -11.61 20.81
N LEU A 71 1.37 -11.32 19.75
CA LEU A 71 0.21 -10.45 19.80
C LEU A 71 -0.92 -11.10 20.60
N GLU A 72 -1.22 -12.36 20.31
CA GLU A 72 -2.28 -13.12 20.97
C GLU A 72 -2.03 -13.35 22.47
N ALA A 73 -0.77 -13.46 22.87
CA ALA A 73 -0.40 -13.62 24.27
C ALA A 73 -0.70 -12.37 25.14
N LYS A 74 -0.95 -11.20 24.54
CA LYS A 74 -1.13 -9.93 25.25
C LYS A 74 -2.42 -9.21 24.78
N PRO A 75 -3.49 -9.23 25.58
CA PRO A 75 -4.74 -8.53 25.25
C PRO A 75 -4.54 -7.03 24.93
N GLU A 76 -3.64 -6.37 25.66
CA GLU A 76 -3.30 -4.96 25.45
C GLU A 76 -2.74 -4.67 24.04
N LEU A 77 -2.03 -5.63 23.43
CA LEU A 77 -1.53 -5.48 22.07
C LEU A 77 -2.62 -5.73 21.02
N GLN A 78 -3.60 -6.58 21.32
CA GLN A 78 -4.74 -6.80 20.44
C GLN A 78 -5.62 -5.56 20.37
N ASP A 79 -5.97 -4.98 21.52
CA ASP A 79 -6.74 -3.73 21.57
C ASP A 79 -6.03 -2.60 20.82
N LEU A 80 -4.70 -2.53 20.96
CA LEU A 80 -3.88 -1.53 20.26
C LEU A 80 -3.79 -1.78 18.75
N ASP A 81 -3.66 -3.04 18.32
CA ASP A 81 -3.65 -3.41 16.89
C ASP A 81 -4.99 -3.08 16.23
N ASP A 82 -6.11 -3.38 16.89
CA ASP A 82 -7.45 -3.06 16.42
C ASP A 82 -7.65 -1.53 16.30
N GLU A 83 -7.30 -0.76 17.34
CA GLU A 83 -7.34 0.71 17.29
C GLU A 83 -6.46 1.25 16.14
N PHE A 84 -5.25 0.70 15.99
CA PHE A 84 -4.32 1.13 14.95
C PHE A 84 -4.86 0.84 13.56
N ARG A 85 -5.46 -0.34 13.37
CA ARG A 85 -6.09 -0.76 12.13
C ARG A 85 -7.26 0.14 11.78
N GLU A 86 -8.19 0.37 12.70
CA GLU A 86 -9.36 1.23 12.44
C GLU A 86 -8.94 2.63 11.96
N ASN A 87 -7.89 3.19 12.55
CA ASN A 87 -7.39 4.52 12.21
C ASN A 87 -6.63 4.57 10.87
N ASN A 88 -6.09 3.45 10.38
CA ASN A 88 -5.17 3.45 9.23
C ASN A 88 -5.61 2.55 8.06
N ILE A 89 -6.70 1.80 8.19
CA ILE A 89 -7.13 0.84 7.16
C ILE A 89 -7.44 1.52 5.83
N GLU A 90 -7.98 2.74 5.83
CA GLU A 90 -8.29 3.47 4.60
C GLU A 90 -7.03 3.79 3.80
N ILE A 91 -5.99 4.33 4.46
CA ILE A 91 -4.73 4.67 3.79
C ILE A 91 -4.00 3.40 3.34
N LEU A 92 -3.97 2.35 4.17
CA LEU A 92 -3.39 1.06 3.79
C LEU A 92 -4.10 0.45 2.58
N THR A 93 -5.42 0.56 2.50
CA THR A 93 -6.20 0.10 1.35
C THR A 93 -5.80 0.84 0.08
N ARG A 94 -5.55 2.16 0.15
CA ARG A 94 -5.07 2.94 -1.01
C ARG A 94 -3.69 2.47 -1.49
N PHE A 95 -2.75 2.22 -0.57
CA PHE A 95 -1.45 1.64 -0.93
C PHE A 95 -1.60 0.26 -1.58
N TYR A 96 -2.41 -0.61 -0.98
CA TYR A 96 -2.68 -1.94 -1.55
C TYR A 96 -3.24 -1.86 -2.96
N LEU A 97 -4.25 -1.02 -3.19
CA LEU A 97 -4.86 -0.83 -4.52
C LEU A 97 -3.86 -0.27 -5.53
N ALA A 98 -3.00 0.68 -5.14
CA ALA A 98 -1.96 1.20 -6.02
C ALA A 98 -0.97 0.10 -6.46
N PHE A 99 -0.50 -0.73 -5.52
CA PHE A 99 0.37 -1.87 -5.85
C PHE A 99 -0.36 -2.93 -6.69
N GLN A 100 -1.64 -3.17 -6.42
CA GLN A 100 -2.47 -4.06 -7.22
C GLN A 100 -2.61 -3.53 -8.66
N SER A 101 -2.77 -2.22 -8.85
CA SER A 101 -2.81 -1.58 -10.16
C SER A 101 -1.48 -1.73 -10.90
N VAL A 102 -0.34 -1.63 -10.22
CA VAL A 102 0.99 -1.93 -10.81
C VAL A 102 1.05 -3.38 -11.30
N HIS A 103 0.62 -4.34 -10.47
CA HIS A 103 0.62 -5.75 -10.86
C HIS A 103 -0.27 -6.00 -12.09
N LYS A 104 -1.50 -5.48 -12.08
CA LYS A 104 -2.47 -5.57 -13.20
C LYS A 104 -2.03 -4.85 -14.48
N TYR A 105 -1.07 -3.93 -14.37
CA TYR A 105 -0.51 -3.24 -15.53
C TYR A 105 0.51 -4.12 -16.27
N ILE A 106 1.17 -5.02 -15.55
CA ILE A 106 2.24 -5.88 -16.05
C ILE A 106 1.70 -7.25 -16.49
N VAL A 107 0.79 -7.83 -15.70
CA VAL A 107 0.22 -9.17 -15.85
C VAL A 107 -1.15 -9.10 -16.51
#